data_AF-A0A940BTV8-F1
#
_entry.id   AF-A0A940BTV8-F1
#
_cell.length_a   1.000
_cell.length_b   1.000
_cell.length_c   1.000
_cell.angle_alpha   90.00
_cell.angle_beta   90.00
_cell.angle_gamma   90.00
#
_symmetry.space_group_name_H-M   'P 1'
#
loop_
_entity.id
_entity.type
_entity.pdbx_description
1 polymer ?
#
loop_
_entity_poly.entity_id
_entity_poly.type
_entity_poly.pdbx_seq_one_letter_code
_entity_poly.pdbx_strand_id
1 'polypeptide(L)'
;MIPAGNNAKKGSRMKKPKSYFTFADILLILVCFSLMIFSAAANVLFKKYRAPKIGDRYFYLVEEHNPLRGDITDGTVLFAMDIRKIDHIACGDIILCYPSDDPEKLSLRSVYSVIQEKNGEIVYRTRDKYNMGESGDIGKDKIVAVATGYSQSLLVGKLITFIKSPRGIVLGFVLPIVILLIMLASKVAAIRRAEREADH
;
A
#
# COMPACT_ATOMS: atom_id res chain seq x y z
N MET A 1 -44.06 15.45 72.05
CA MET A 1 -43.12 16.26 71.24
C MET A 1 -41.80 15.50 71.17
N ILE A 2 -41.50 14.90 70.01
CA ILE A 2 -40.25 14.20 69.72
C ILE A 2 -39.65 14.94 68.51
N PRO A 3 -38.41 15.45 68.56
CA PRO A 3 -37.86 16.19 67.44
C PRO A 3 -37.45 15.22 66.32
N ALA A 4 -37.81 15.57 65.10
CA ALA A 4 -37.48 14.86 63.88
C ALA A 4 -35.95 14.91 63.64
N GLY A 5 -35.34 13.73 63.57
CA GLY A 5 -33.94 13.56 63.15
C GLY A 5 -33.78 13.90 61.67
N ASN A 6 -32.98 14.94 61.41
CA ASN A 6 -32.64 15.39 60.07
C ASN A 6 -31.50 14.54 59.49
N ASN A 7 -31.83 13.45 58.79
CA ASN A 7 -30.86 12.63 58.08
C ASN A 7 -30.51 13.27 56.73
N ALA A 8 -29.52 14.16 56.74
CA ALA A 8 -28.89 14.67 55.53
C ALA A 8 -28.12 13.52 54.83
N LYS A 9 -28.71 12.98 53.75
CA LYS A 9 -28.03 12.10 52.79
C LYS A 9 -26.85 12.86 52.15
N LYS A 10 -25.63 12.60 52.64
CA LYS A 10 -24.38 13.00 51.99
C LYS A 10 -24.24 12.18 50.70
N GLY A 11 -24.67 12.73 49.58
CA GLY A 11 -24.43 12.15 48.26
C GLY A 11 -22.93 12.06 48.00
N SER A 12 -22.38 10.86 48.01
CA SER A 12 -21.02 10.58 47.56
C SER A 12 -20.95 10.85 46.05
N ARG A 13 -20.48 12.04 45.67
CA ARG A 13 -20.05 12.30 44.28
C ARG A 13 -18.89 11.35 43.98
N MET A 14 -19.19 10.23 43.32
CA MET A 14 -18.16 9.38 42.73
C MET A 14 -17.34 10.24 41.77
N LYS A 15 -16.07 10.49 42.12
CA LYS A 15 -15.09 11.13 41.24
C LYS A 15 -14.94 10.23 40.01
N LYS A 16 -15.35 10.71 38.83
CA LYS A 16 -15.14 9.99 37.56
C LYS A 16 -13.64 9.72 37.39
N PRO A 17 -13.22 8.53 36.91
CA PRO A 17 -11.83 8.27 36.63
C PRO A 17 -11.31 9.32 35.63
N LYS A 18 -10.24 10.04 36.00
CA LYS A 18 -9.60 10.99 35.09
C LYS A 18 -8.97 10.18 33.95
N SER A 19 -9.61 10.17 32.78
CA SER A 19 -8.98 9.62 31.58
C SER A 19 -7.83 10.55 31.18
N TYR A 20 -6.60 10.06 31.26
CA TYR A 20 -5.40 10.84 30.91
C TYR A 20 -5.23 11.01 29.39
N PHE A 21 -5.83 10.10 28.61
CA PHE A 21 -5.90 10.19 27.15
C PHE A 21 -7.23 10.78 26.73
N THR A 22 -7.16 11.78 25.86
CA THR A 22 -8.30 12.37 25.16
C THR A 22 -8.59 11.57 23.90
N PHE A 23 -9.79 11.73 23.35
CA PHE A 23 -10.13 11.14 22.06
C PHE A 23 -9.15 11.54 20.95
N ALA A 24 -8.67 12.79 20.96
CA ALA A 24 -7.69 13.29 19.99
C ALA A 24 -6.35 12.56 20.10
N ASP A 25 -5.90 12.24 21.32
CA ASP A 25 -4.65 11.48 21.52
C ASP A 25 -4.78 10.05 20.97
N ILE A 26 -5.92 9.40 21.21
CA ILE A 26 -6.19 8.05 20.70
C ILE A 26 -6.22 8.08 19.17
N LEU A 27 -6.89 9.07 18.58
CA LEU A 27 -6.93 9.24 17.12
C LEU A 27 -5.52 9.46 16.55
N LEU A 28 -4.72 10.31 17.19
CA LEU A 28 -3.33 10.56 16.78
C LEU A 28 -2.49 9.30 16.84
N ILE A 29 -2.63 8.50 17.91
CA ILE A 29 -1.94 7.21 18.05
C ILE A 29 -2.31 6.28 16.89
N LEU A 30 -3.60 6.13 16.60
CA LEU A 30 -4.08 5.29 15.51
C LEU A 30 -3.53 5.74 14.15
N VAL A 31 -3.50 7.04 13.89
CA VAL A 31 -2.92 7.59 12.65
C VAL A 31 -1.42 7.27 12.59
N CYS A 32 -0.66 7.47 13.66
CA CYS A 32 0.77 7.17 13.71
C CYS A 32 1.05 5.69 13.40
N PHE A 33 0.33 4.77 14.05
CA PHE A 33 0.46 3.34 13.78
C PHE A 33 0.03 2.98 12.35
N SER A 34 -1.04 3.59 11.83
CA SER A 34 -1.48 3.33 10.45
C SER A 34 -0.42 3.71 9.43
N LEU A 35 0.30 4.83 9.65
CA LEU A 35 1.39 5.28 8.78
C LEU A 35 2.58 4.31 8.84
N MET A 36 2.94 3.84 10.04
CA MET A 36 4.03 2.87 10.20
C MET A 36 3.69 1.53 9.52
N ILE A 37 2.46 1.03 9.72
CA ILE A 37 1.98 -0.21 9.08
C ILE A 37 1.96 -0.03 7.57
N PHE A 38 1.44 1.09 7.07
CA PHE A 38 1.40 1.38 5.64
C PHE A 38 2.81 1.43 5.04
N SER A 39 3.76 2.07 5.74
CA SER A 39 5.16 2.10 5.32
C SER A 39 5.77 0.70 5.25
N ALA A 40 5.59 -0.11 6.29
CA ALA A 40 6.04 -1.50 6.30
C ALA A 40 5.42 -2.31 5.16
N ALA A 41 4.09 -2.21 5.01
CA ALA A 41 3.34 -2.94 4.00
C ALA A 41 3.79 -2.56 2.59
N ALA A 42 3.90 -1.27 2.27
CA ALA A 42 4.36 -0.82 0.95
C ALA A 42 5.75 -1.37 0.60
N ASN A 43 6.66 -1.41 1.59
CA ASN A 43 8.00 -1.96 1.42
C ASN A 43 8.01 -3.48 1.17
N VAL A 44 7.12 -4.23 1.82
CA VAL A 44 7.01 -5.69 1.64
C VAL A 44 6.26 -6.06 0.36
N LEU A 45 5.12 -5.39 0.09
CA LEU A 45 4.21 -5.71 -1.00
C LEU A 45 4.81 -5.36 -2.37
N PHE A 46 5.50 -4.22 -2.48
CA PHE A 46 6.07 -3.75 -3.75
C PHE A 46 7.57 -4.08 -3.88
N LYS A 47 8.05 -5.17 -3.26
CA LYS A 47 9.45 -5.57 -3.35
C LYS A 47 9.81 -5.99 -4.78
N LYS A 48 10.94 -5.46 -5.27
CA LYS A 48 11.64 -5.52 -6.59
C LYS A 48 11.03 -6.26 -7.81
N TYR A 49 10.22 -7.31 -7.67
CA TYR A 49 9.57 -8.01 -8.80
C TYR A 49 8.15 -8.50 -8.48
N ARG A 50 7.50 -7.91 -7.48
CA ARG A 50 6.13 -8.25 -7.07
C ARG A 50 5.17 -7.10 -7.38
N ALA A 51 4.07 -7.45 -8.01
CA ALA A 51 2.88 -6.62 -8.09
C ALA A 51 1.88 -7.15 -7.04
N PRO A 52 1.60 -6.41 -5.96
CA PRO A 52 0.55 -6.80 -5.04
C PRO A 52 -0.80 -6.84 -5.76
N LYS A 53 -1.64 -7.77 -5.33
CA LYS A 53 -2.97 -7.98 -5.86
C LYS A 53 -4.00 -7.64 -4.80
N ILE A 54 -4.97 -6.81 -5.17
CA ILE A 54 -6.11 -6.46 -4.31
C ILE A 54 -7.37 -6.70 -5.14
N GLY A 55 -8.14 -7.71 -4.75
CA GLY A 55 -9.26 -8.20 -5.56
C GLY A 55 -8.78 -8.76 -6.90
N ASP A 56 -9.36 -8.26 -7.99
CA ASP A 56 -9.05 -8.67 -9.36
C ASP A 56 -8.01 -7.75 -10.04
N ARG A 57 -7.36 -6.86 -9.28
CA ARG A 57 -6.38 -5.92 -9.82
C ARG A 57 -4.99 -6.11 -9.24
N TYR A 58 -4.02 -6.08 -10.12
CA TYR A 58 -2.60 -5.98 -9.81
C TYR A 58 -2.16 -4.52 -9.82
N PHE A 59 -1.37 -4.16 -8.83
CA PHE A 59 -0.81 -2.82 -8.66
C PHE A 59 0.66 -2.92 -9.02
N TYR A 60 1.00 -2.62 -10.28
CA TYR A 60 2.37 -2.72 -10.75
C TYR A 60 3.02 -1.33 -10.69
N LEU A 61 4.10 -1.20 -9.91
CA LEU A 61 4.91 0.01 -9.91
C LEU A 61 5.83 -0.02 -11.14
N VAL A 62 5.59 0.90 -12.06
CA VAL A 62 6.38 1.03 -13.29
C VAL A 62 7.75 1.59 -12.95
N GLU A 63 8.80 0.82 -13.23
CA GLU A 63 10.18 1.23 -13.01
C GLU A 63 10.56 2.41 -13.91
N GLU A 64 11.58 3.17 -13.51
CA GLU A 64 12.17 4.19 -14.38
C GLU A 64 12.82 3.52 -15.60
N HIS A 65 12.74 4.18 -16.77
CA HIS A 65 13.21 3.63 -18.04
C HIS A 65 12.40 2.43 -18.52
N ASN A 66 11.08 2.47 -18.34
CA ASN A 66 10.21 1.40 -18.81
C ASN A 66 10.33 1.23 -20.34
N PRO A 67 10.31 -0.01 -20.85
CA PRO A 67 10.56 -0.27 -22.27
C PRO A 67 9.31 -0.03 -23.15
N LEU A 68 8.20 0.48 -22.60
CA LEU A 68 6.97 0.84 -23.31
C LEU A 68 6.69 2.35 -23.19
N ARG A 69 7.76 3.14 -23.16
CA ARG A 69 7.72 4.59 -22.98
C ARG A 69 6.93 5.25 -24.13
N GLY A 70 5.78 5.83 -23.79
CA GLY A 70 4.82 6.39 -24.75
C GLY A 70 3.39 5.94 -24.43
N ASP A 71 3.24 4.65 -24.11
CA ASP A 71 1.96 4.07 -23.69
C ASP A 71 1.80 4.08 -22.16
N ILE A 72 2.92 3.85 -21.45
CA ILE A 72 2.95 3.81 -19.99
C ILE A 72 3.93 4.84 -19.43
N THR A 73 3.51 5.57 -18.40
CA THR A 73 4.31 6.61 -17.77
C THR A 73 5.23 6.03 -16.69
N ASP A 74 6.52 6.38 -16.74
CA ASP A 74 7.52 6.00 -15.74
C ASP A 74 7.10 6.41 -14.32
N GLY A 75 7.40 5.56 -13.33
CA GLY A 75 7.18 5.87 -11.92
C GLY A 75 5.70 5.94 -11.50
N THR A 76 4.77 5.55 -12.37
CA THR A 76 3.35 5.41 -12.03
C THR A 76 3.05 4.05 -11.39
N VAL A 77 1.91 3.94 -10.71
CA VAL A 77 1.29 2.64 -10.46
C VAL A 77 0.25 2.38 -11.53
N LEU A 78 0.39 1.23 -12.19
CA LEU A 78 -0.53 0.70 -13.18
C LEU A 78 -1.50 -0.28 -12.50
N PHE A 79 -2.79 -0.10 -12.77
CA PHE A 79 -3.85 -0.95 -12.20
C PHE A 79 -4.27 -2.03 -13.20
N ALA A 80 -3.44 -3.06 -13.38
CA ALA A 80 -3.68 -4.11 -14.36
C ALA A 80 -4.74 -5.12 -13.90
N MET A 81 -5.58 -5.60 -14.80
CA MET A 81 -6.61 -6.60 -14.53
C MET A 81 -6.04 -8.00 -14.56
N ASP A 82 -6.37 -8.80 -13.55
CA ASP A 82 -6.01 -10.22 -13.48
C ASP A 82 -6.41 -10.97 -14.76
N ILE A 83 -5.47 -11.75 -15.30
CA ILE A 83 -5.66 -12.54 -16.52
C ILE A 83 -6.88 -13.47 -16.46
N ARG A 84 -7.27 -13.91 -15.26
CA ARG A 84 -8.43 -14.80 -15.03
C ARG A 84 -9.77 -14.10 -15.26
N LYS A 85 -9.76 -12.78 -15.39
CA LYS A 85 -10.93 -11.95 -15.77
C LYS A 85 -10.89 -11.52 -17.23
N ILE A 86 -9.92 -12.01 -17.99
CA ILE A 86 -9.71 -11.65 -19.39
C ILE A 86 -9.93 -12.89 -20.27
N ASP A 87 -10.98 -12.81 -21.07
CA ASP A 87 -11.35 -13.87 -22.00
C ASP A 87 -10.42 -13.90 -23.21
N HIS A 88 -10.07 -12.73 -23.73
CA HIS A 88 -9.29 -12.56 -24.96
C HIS A 88 -8.16 -11.55 -24.77
N ILE A 89 -6.99 -11.87 -25.34
CA ILE A 89 -5.82 -10.99 -25.42
C ILE A 89 -5.56 -10.75 -26.90
N ALA A 90 -5.46 -9.49 -27.30
CA ALA A 90 -5.28 -9.08 -28.68
C ALA A 90 -3.85 -8.62 -28.96
N CYS A 91 -3.48 -8.61 -30.24
CA CYS A 91 -2.25 -7.94 -30.68
C CYS A 91 -2.31 -6.46 -30.29
N GLY A 92 -1.19 -5.94 -29.78
CA GLY A 92 -1.07 -4.59 -29.24
C GLY A 92 -1.32 -4.49 -27.74
N ASP A 93 -1.95 -5.49 -27.11
CA ASP A 93 -2.25 -5.42 -25.68
C ASP A 93 -0.99 -5.29 -24.83
N ILE A 94 -1.05 -4.44 -23.81
CA ILE A 94 -0.01 -4.31 -22.81
C ILE A 94 -0.32 -5.30 -21.69
N ILE A 95 0.62 -6.18 -21.42
CA ILE A 95 0.48 -7.25 -20.45
C ILE A 95 1.61 -7.21 -19.42
N LEU A 96 1.30 -7.70 -18.22
CA LEU A 96 2.25 -7.97 -17.17
C LEU A 96 2.52 -9.48 -17.16
N CYS A 97 3.74 -9.90 -17.50
CA CYS A 97 4.07 -11.30 -17.71
C CYS A 97 5.50 -11.64 -17.29
N TYR A 98 5.79 -12.94 -17.28
CA TYR A 98 7.13 -13.49 -17.23
C TYR A 98 7.59 -13.80 -18.66
N PRO A 99 8.38 -12.93 -19.29
CA PRO A 99 8.73 -13.05 -20.71
C PRO A 99 9.76 -14.17 -20.93
N SER A 100 9.86 -14.68 -22.16
CA SER A 100 10.77 -15.78 -22.49
C SER A 100 12.26 -15.44 -22.34
N ASP A 101 12.65 -14.18 -22.52
CA ASP A 101 14.02 -13.69 -22.35
C ASP A 101 14.44 -13.50 -20.88
N ASP A 102 13.49 -13.28 -19.98
CA ASP A 102 13.73 -13.13 -18.53
C ASP A 102 12.59 -13.77 -17.73
N PRO A 103 12.51 -15.11 -17.68
CA PRO A 103 11.35 -15.84 -17.17
C PRO A 103 11.14 -15.72 -15.66
N GLU A 104 12.13 -15.21 -14.92
CA GLU A 104 12.03 -15.01 -13.46
C GLU A 104 11.57 -13.58 -13.11
N LYS A 105 11.57 -12.66 -14.07
CA LYS A 105 11.28 -11.25 -13.85
C LYS A 105 9.92 -10.84 -14.41
N LEU A 106 9.02 -10.49 -13.49
CA LEU A 106 7.73 -9.89 -13.85
C LEU A 106 7.93 -8.53 -14.53
N SER A 107 7.54 -8.43 -15.80
CA SER A 107 7.83 -7.29 -16.67
C SER A 107 6.64 -6.90 -17.53
N LEU A 108 6.56 -5.62 -17.89
CA LEU A 108 5.58 -5.13 -18.86
C LEU A 108 6.05 -5.40 -20.28
N ARG A 109 5.16 -5.94 -21.11
CA ARG A 109 5.39 -6.17 -22.54
C ARG A 109 4.15 -5.80 -23.34
N SER A 110 4.32 -5.53 -24.64
CA SER A 110 3.23 -5.45 -25.61
C SER A 110 3.12 -6.77 -26.37
N VAL A 111 1.91 -7.25 -26.63
CA VAL A 111 1.66 -8.44 -27.45
C VAL A 111 1.92 -8.08 -28.91
N TYR A 112 2.91 -8.70 -29.53
CA TYR A 112 3.24 -8.52 -30.94
C TYR A 112 2.35 -9.38 -31.84
N SER A 113 2.18 -10.66 -31.49
CA SER A 113 1.32 -11.58 -32.23
C SER A 113 0.71 -12.64 -31.32
N VAL A 114 -0.52 -13.05 -31.65
CA VAL A 114 -1.20 -14.20 -31.06
C VAL A 114 -1.09 -15.36 -32.05
N ILE A 115 -0.51 -16.46 -31.61
CA ILE A 115 -0.16 -17.60 -32.46
C ILE A 115 -0.96 -18.81 -31.98
N GLN A 116 -1.69 -19.44 -32.90
CA GLN A 116 -2.33 -20.71 -32.63
C GLN A 116 -1.42 -21.84 -33.11
N GLU A 117 -0.96 -22.65 -32.17
CA GLU A 117 -0.12 -23.80 -32.43
C GLU A 117 -0.90 -24.96 -33.05
N LYS A 118 -0.19 -25.90 -33.67
CA LYS A 118 -0.79 -27.06 -34.36
C LYS A 118 -1.57 -27.97 -33.41
N ASN A 119 -1.21 -27.97 -32.13
CA ASN A 119 -1.91 -28.69 -31.06
C ASN A 119 -3.21 -27.97 -30.59
N GLY A 120 -3.51 -26.79 -31.15
CA GLY A 120 -4.65 -25.95 -30.77
C GLY A 120 -4.37 -24.98 -29.63
N GLU A 121 -3.17 -24.99 -29.05
CA GLU A 121 -2.76 -24.08 -27.98
C GLU A 121 -2.54 -22.66 -28.50
N ILE A 122 -2.82 -21.66 -27.66
CA ILE A 122 -2.58 -20.25 -27.99
C ILE A 122 -1.36 -19.77 -27.22
N VAL A 123 -0.35 -19.33 -27.96
CA VAL A 123 0.86 -18.70 -27.44
C VAL A 123 0.97 -17.26 -27.91
N TYR A 124 1.71 -16.45 -27.15
CA TYR A 124 1.80 -15.01 -27.34
C TYR A 124 3.25 -14.63 -27.57
N ARG A 125 3.52 -13.95 -28.67
CA ARG A 125 4.80 -13.31 -28.91
C ARG A 125 4.76 -11.92 -28.30
N THR A 126 5.72 -11.62 -27.44
CA THR A 126 5.77 -10.34 -26.74
C THR A 126 6.93 -9.48 -27.21
N ARG A 127 6.76 -8.16 -27.19
CA ARG A 127 7.81 -7.20 -27.52
C ARG A 127 7.93 -6.10 -26.47
N ASP A 128 9.08 -5.45 -26.50
CA ASP A 128 9.33 -4.18 -25.82
C ASP A 128 10.30 -3.34 -26.68
N LYS A 129 10.86 -2.26 -26.12
CA LYS A 129 11.84 -1.41 -26.83
C LYS A 129 13.11 -2.15 -27.25
N TYR A 130 13.53 -3.20 -26.55
CA TYR A 130 14.81 -3.87 -26.75
C TYR A 130 14.66 -5.21 -27.48
N ASN A 131 13.52 -5.87 -27.35
CA ASN A 131 13.20 -7.15 -27.99
C ASN A 131 11.94 -6.98 -28.85
N MET A 132 12.09 -7.05 -30.17
CA MET A 132 10.99 -6.91 -31.14
C MET A 132 10.28 -8.24 -31.44
N GLY A 133 10.07 -9.09 -30.42
CA GLY A 133 9.38 -10.37 -30.57
C GLY A 133 10.27 -11.55 -30.99
N GLU A 134 11.58 -11.42 -30.88
CA GLU A 134 12.53 -12.46 -31.30
C GLU A 134 12.85 -13.48 -30.20
N SER A 135 12.46 -13.19 -28.96
CA SER A 135 12.85 -13.95 -27.76
C SER A 135 12.07 -15.25 -27.53
N GLY A 136 11.19 -15.62 -28.46
CA GLY A 136 10.28 -16.74 -28.34
C GLY A 136 8.89 -16.35 -27.84
N ASP A 137 8.03 -17.36 -27.73
CA ASP A 137 6.60 -17.21 -27.42
C ASP A 137 6.32 -17.67 -25.98
N ILE A 138 5.31 -17.07 -25.33
CA ILE A 138 4.87 -17.42 -23.98
C ILE A 138 3.44 -17.96 -23.98
N GLY A 139 3.15 -18.91 -23.10
CA GLY A 139 1.79 -19.37 -22.84
C GLY A 139 0.97 -18.37 -22.01
N LYS A 140 -0.36 -18.54 -22.01
CA LYS A 140 -1.28 -17.71 -21.19
C LYS A 140 -0.96 -17.81 -19.70
N ASP A 141 -0.41 -18.94 -19.23
CA ASP A 141 0.00 -19.20 -17.85
C ASP A 141 1.13 -18.28 -17.37
N LYS A 142 1.93 -17.73 -18.29
CA LYS A 142 3.00 -16.77 -17.99
C LYS A 142 2.51 -15.33 -17.92
N ILE A 143 1.26 -15.07 -18.28
CA ILE A 143 0.64 -13.75 -18.24
C ILE A 143 -0.12 -13.60 -16.92
N VAL A 144 0.24 -12.59 -16.14
CA VAL A 144 -0.35 -12.36 -14.82
C VAL A 144 -1.54 -11.40 -14.91
N ALA A 145 -1.42 -10.37 -15.74
CA ALA A 145 -2.44 -9.33 -15.86
C ALA A 145 -2.40 -8.62 -17.22
N VAL A 146 -3.51 -7.98 -17.60
CA VAL A 146 -3.62 -7.10 -18.76
C VAL A 146 -3.76 -5.65 -18.29
N ALA A 147 -2.96 -4.76 -18.86
CA ALA A 147 -2.91 -3.35 -18.53
C ALA A 147 -3.63 -2.44 -19.52
N THR A 148 -3.87 -2.88 -20.76
CA THR A 148 -4.59 -2.10 -21.78
C THR A 148 -5.95 -1.65 -21.26
N GLY A 149 -6.29 -0.37 -21.45
CA GLY A 149 -7.59 0.18 -21.07
C GLY A 149 -7.79 0.41 -19.57
N TYR A 150 -6.78 0.15 -18.74
CA TYR A 150 -6.83 0.40 -17.30
C TYR A 150 -6.03 1.65 -16.91
N SER A 151 -6.40 2.23 -15.76
CA SER A 151 -5.84 3.49 -15.30
C SER A 151 -4.41 3.35 -14.76
N GLN A 152 -3.70 4.48 -14.75
CA GLN A 152 -2.40 4.65 -14.10
C GLN A 152 -2.44 5.87 -13.17
N SER A 153 -1.67 5.84 -12.09
CA SER A 153 -1.57 6.97 -11.16
C SER A 153 -0.12 7.32 -10.83
N LEU A 154 0.29 8.51 -11.26
CA LEU A 154 1.60 9.07 -10.94
C LEU A 154 1.74 9.45 -9.48
N LEU A 155 0.67 9.99 -8.87
CA LEU A 155 0.70 10.40 -7.47
C LEU A 155 0.94 9.19 -6.57
N VAL A 156 0.19 8.11 -6.79
CA VAL A 156 0.32 6.86 -6.02
C VAL A 156 1.70 6.23 -6.25
N GLY A 157 2.18 6.23 -7.50
CA GLY A 157 3.52 5.75 -7.83
C GLY A 157 4.63 6.51 -7.12
N LYS A 158 4.60 7.85 -7.15
CA LYS A 158 5.53 8.70 -6.40
C LYS A 158 5.48 8.46 -4.89
N LEU A 159 4.28 8.31 -4.33
CA LEU A 159 4.11 8.04 -2.90
C LEU A 159 4.75 6.69 -2.50
N ILE A 160 4.47 5.62 -3.26
CA ILE A 160 5.03 4.30 -2.99
C ILE A 160 6.54 4.31 -3.17
N THR A 161 7.05 4.92 -4.24
CA THR A 161 8.50 5.06 -4.47
C THR A 161 9.17 5.84 -3.36
N PHE A 162 8.55 6.93 -2.89
CA PHE A 162 9.05 7.69 -1.74
C PHE A 162 9.11 6.83 -0.48
N ILE A 163 8.01 6.17 -0.10
CA ILE A 163 7.93 5.33 1.10
C ILE A 163 8.93 4.16 1.07
N LYS A 164 9.24 3.65 -0.13
CA LYS A 164 10.26 2.61 -0.32
C LYS A 164 11.69 3.12 -0.29
N SER A 165 11.90 4.42 -0.48
CA SER A 165 13.23 5.01 -0.44
C SER A 165 13.80 4.96 0.99
N PRO A 166 15.12 4.87 1.19
CA PRO A 166 15.72 4.91 2.52
C PRO A 166 15.27 6.13 3.34
N ARG A 167 15.15 7.29 2.69
CA ARG A 167 14.66 8.53 3.31
C ARG A 167 13.20 8.42 3.74
N GLY A 168 12.34 7.85 2.90
CA GLY A 168 10.93 7.66 3.21
C GLY A 168 10.68 6.61 4.28
N ILE A 169 11.48 5.54 4.33
CA ILE A 169 11.44 4.57 5.43
C ILE A 169 11.80 5.27 6.74
N VAL A 170 12.93 5.98 6.79
CA VAL A 170 13.33 6.72 8.01
C VAL A 170 12.24 7.69 8.42
N LEU A 171 11.70 8.50 7.50
CA LEU A 171 10.64 9.45 7.83
C LEU A 171 9.34 8.76 8.27
N GLY A 172 8.95 7.68 7.60
CA GLY A 172 7.71 6.93 7.87
C GLY A 172 7.70 6.18 9.20
N PHE A 173 8.87 5.94 9.80
CA PHE A 173 8.98 5.33 11.13
C PHE A 173 9.41 6.33 12.21
N VAL A 174 10.43 7.15 11.95
CA VAL A 174 10.99 8.07 12.96
C VAL A 174 10.00 9.18 13.30
N LEU A 175 9.33 9.79 12.31
CA LEU A 175 8.42 10.89 12.57
C LEU A 175 7.23 10.47 13.46
N PRO A 176 6.50 9.37 13.17
CA PRO A 176 5.47 8.87 14.07
C PRO A 176 5.99 8.55 15.48
N ILE A 177 7.16 7.93 15.59
CA ILE A 177 7.75 7.61 16.90
C ILE A 177 8.04 8.87 17.71
N VAL A 178 8.66 9.89 17.10
CA VAL A 178 8.96 11.15 17.79
C VAL A 178 7.70 11.85 18.27
N ILE A 179 6.64 11.89 17.43
CA ILE A 179 5.34 12.47 17.81
C ILE A 179 4.75 11.73 19.01
N LEU A 180 4.77 10.39 18.98
CA LEU A 180 4.27 9.56 20.09
C LEU A 180 5.08 9.79 21.38
N LEU A 181 6.40 9.94 21.29
CA LEU A 181 7.26 10.20 22.45
C LEU A 181 6.99 11.57 23.08
N ILE A 182 6.84 12.63 22.27
CA ILE A 182 6.50 13.97 22.76
C ILE A 182 5.14 13.97 23.46
N MET A 183 4.15 13.32 22.84
CA MET A 183 2.81 13.18 23.42
C MET A 183 2.89 12.42 24.73
N LEU A 184 3.58 11.27 24.79
CA LEU A 184 3.73 10.48 26.01
C LEU A 184 4.42 11.27 27.12
N ALA A 185 5.52 11.96 26.81
CA ALA A 185 6.24 12.81 27.77
C ALA A 185 5.33 13.92 28.33
N SER A 186 4.54 14.56 27.46
CA SER A 186 3.58 15.59 27.85
C SER A 186 2.50 15.04 28.78
N LYS A 187 1.99 13.82 28.51
CA LYS A 187 1.00 13.15 29.37
C LYS A 187 1.57 12.78 30.72
N VAL A 188 2.77 12.20 30.76
CA VAL A 188 3.45 11.84 32.01
C VAL A 188 3.71 13.10 32.86
N ALA A 189 4.14 14.20 32.25
CA ALA A 189 4.32 15.47 32.94
C ALA A 189 3.00 16.02 33.52
N ALA A 190 1.91 15.93 32.77
CA ALA A 190 0.59 16.38 33.23
C ALA A 190 0.06 15.55 34.41
N ILE A 191 0.23 14.22 34.37
CA ILE A 191 -0.13 13.31 35.48
C ILE A 191 0.62 13.69 36.75
N ARG A 192 1.95 13.82 36.66
CA ARG A 192 2.80 14.17 37.80
C ARG A 192 2.45 15.53 38.41
N ARG A 193 2.02 16.51 37.61
CA ARG A 193 1.54 17.81 38.11
C ARG A 193 0.22 17.65 38.87
N ALA A 194 -0.72 16.91 38.30
CA ALA A 194 -2.02 16.66 38.92
C ALA A 194 -1.94 15.86 40.23
N GLU A 195 -0.95 14.97 40.37
CA GLU A 195 -0.67 14.24 41.62
C GLU A 195 -0.14 15.20 42.70
N ARG A 196 0.88 16.02 42.38
CA ARG A 196 1.43 17.01 43.33
C ARG A 196 0.38 18.01 43.81
N GLU A 197 -0.51 18.47 42.94
CA GLU A 197 -1.62 19.37 43.30
C GLU A 197 -2.69 18.69 44.17
N ALA A 198 -2.77 17.36 44.16
CA ALA A 198 -3.73 16.61 44.98
C ALA A 198 -3.19 16.28 46.38
N ASP A 199 -1.86 16.31 46.56
CA ASP A 199 -1.17 16.06 47.83
C ASP A 199 -0.98 17.35 48.67
N HIS A 200 -1.30 18.52 48.12
CA HIS A 200 -1.32 19.83 48.77
C HIS A 200 -2.75 20.30 49.08
#